data_AF-A0A5K7ZAP8-F1
#
_entry.id   AF-A0A5K7ZAP8-F1
#
_cell.length_a   1.000
_cell.length_b   1.000
_cell.length_c   1.000
_cell.angle_alpha   90.00
_cell.angle_beta   90.00
_cell.angle_gamma   90.00
#
_symmetry.space_group_name_H-M   'P 1'
#
loop_
_entity.id
_entity.type
_entity.pdbx_description
1 polymer ?
#
loop_
_entity_poly.entity_id
_entity_poly.type
_entity_poly.pdbx_seq_one_letter_code
_entity_poly.pdbx_strand_id
1 'polypeptide(L)'
;METDFCVEALEEAIRRYGTPEIFNTDQGSQFTSEDFTGVLKEHGIAISMDGRGRAQDNIFIERLWWTLKYNYIYLRSFNNGADLRKGLRGWFSFYNRERFHQTLDNLTPDEVYYGLPYPFAEAA
;
A
#
# COMPACT_ATOMS: atom_id res chain seq x y z
N MET A 1 -14.29 13.65 -12.28
CA MET A 1 -13.85 12.97 -11.06
C MET A 1 -12.37 13.23 -10.95
N GLU A 2 -11.87 13.67 -9.79
CA GLU A 2 -10.47 14.08 -9.66
C GLU A 2 -9.55 12.85 -9.66
N THR A 3 -8.70 12.74 -10.67
CA THR A 3 -7.70 11.69 -10.87
C THR A 3 -6.31 12.12 -10.42
N ASP A 4 -6.08 13.43 -10.31
CA ASP A 4 -4.79 14.05 -10.03
C ASP A 4 -4.15 13.50 -8.75
N PHE A 5 -4.90 13.35 -7.67
CA PHE A 5 -4.34 12.82 -6.41
C PHE A 5 -3.93 11.34 -6.53
N CYS A 6 -4.59 10.54 -7.38
CA CYS A 6 -4.20 9.16 -7.64
C CYS A 6 -2.90 9.11 -8.46
N VAL A 7 -2.79 10.01 -9.44
CA VAL A 7 -1.58 10.15 -10.27
C VAL A 7 -0.40 10.60 -9.40
N GLU A 8 -0.56 11.63 -8.58
CA GLU A 8 0.47 12.11 -7.65
C GLU A 8 0.95 11.00 -6.71
N ALA A 9 0.02 10.22 -6.16
CA ALA A 9 0.35 9.09 -5.29
C ALA A 9 1.10 7.97 -6.03
N LEU A 10 0.70 7.66 -7.27
CA LEU A 10 1.38 6.68 -8.11
C LEU A 10 2.82 7.11 -8.43
N GLU A 11 3.00 8.34 -8.90
CA GLU A 11 4.33 8.87 -9.19
C GLU A 11 5.22 8.91 -7.94
N GLU A 12 4.66 9.31 -6.79
CA GLU A 12 5.39 9.28 -5.53
C GLU A 12 5.83 7.86 -5.16
N ALA A 13 4.96 6.87 -5.34
CA ALA A 13 5.30 5.47 -5.11
C ALA A 13 6.41 5.00 -6.04
N ILE A 14 6.32 5.29 -7.35
CA ILE A 14 7.35 4.93 -8.33
C ILE A 14 8.70 5.59 -7.97
N ARG A 15 8.70 6.87 -7.60
CA ARG A 15 9.94 7.58 -7.19
C ARG A 15 10.59 6.97 -5.95
N ARG A 16 9.79 6.47 -5.00
CA ARG A 16 10.30 5.94 -3.72
C ARG A 16 10.69 4.47 -3.79
N TYR A 17 9.94 3.67 -4.54
CA TYR A 17 9.98 2.21 -4.48
C TYR A 17 10.36 1.57 -5.83
N GLY A 18 10.53 2.36 -6.88
CA GLY A 18 10.83 1.88 -8.22
C GLY A 18 9.59 1.43 -9.00
N THR A 19 9.82 0.90 -10.20
CA THR A 19 8.78 0.44 -11.11
C THR A 19 8.49 -1.05 -10.89
N PRO A 20 7.28 -1.43 -10.44
CA PRO A 20 6.90 -2.85 -10.39
C PRO A 20 6.71 -3.40 -11.81
N GLU A 21 6.79 -4.73 -11.96
CA GLU A 21 6.48 -5.38 -13.25
C GLU A 21 5.00 -5.25 -13.60
N ILE A 22 4.11 -5.41 -12.61
CA ILE A 22 2.67 -5.38 -12.77
C ILE A 22 2.05 -4.47 -11.70
N PHE A 23 1.10 -3.62 -12.10
CA PHE A 23 0.24 -2.87 -11.20
C PHE A 23 -1.18 -3.47 -11.25
N ASN A 24 -1.66 -3.98 -10.12
CA ASN A 24 -2.99 -4.58 -10.01
C ASN A 24 -4.00 -3.59 -9.40
N THR A 25 -5.15 -3.39 -10.05
CA THR A 25 -6.24 -2.53 -9.54
C THR A 25 -7.61 -3.11 -9.82
N ASP A 26 -8.62 -2.60 -9.10
CA ASP A 26 -10.00 -2.73 -9.54
C ASP A 26 -10.29 -1.88 -10.80
N GLN A 27 -11.53 -1.95 -11.29
CA GLN A 27 -12.01 -1.19 -12.44
C GLN A 27 -12.62 0.17 -12.04
N GLY A 28 -12.21 0.74 -10.90
CA GLY A 28 -12.60 2.06 -10.48
C GLY A 28 -12.22 3.10 -11.53
N SER A 29 -13.08 4.10 -11.74
CA SER A 29 -12.93 5.07 -12.82
C SER A 29 -11.61 5.86 -12.75
N GLN A 30 -10.96 5.93 -11.59
CA GLN A 30 -9.69 6.63 -11.40
C GLN A 30 -8.57 5.82 -12.05
N PHE A 31 -8.58 4.52 -11.84
CA PHE A 31 -7.56 3.59 -12.32
C PHE A 31 -7.77 3.21 -13.79
N THR A 32 -8.99 3.37 -14.32
CA THR A 32 -9.28 3.23 -15.75
C THR A 32 -9.07 4.52 -16.55
N SER A 33 -8.67 5.63 -15.91
CA SER A 33 -8.46 6.91 -16.60
C SER A 33 -7.23 6.88 -17.51
N GLU A 34 -7.25 7.70 -18.57
CA GLU A 34 -6.09 7.84 -19.45
C GLU A 34 -4.89 8.43 -18.72
N ASP A 35 -5.11 9.41 -17.83
CA ASP A 35 -4.04 10.02 -17.04
C ASP A 35 -3.31 8.98 -16.18
N PHE A 36 -4.05 8.16 -15.43
CA PHE A 36 -3.46 7.13 -14.56
C PHE A 36 -2.78 6.01 -15.34
N THR A 37 -3.46 5.47 -16.37
CA THR A 37 -2.89 4.40 -17.19
C THR A 37 -1.74 4.89 -18.08
N GLY A 38 -1.70 6.19 -18.41
CA GLY A 38 -0.61 6.86 -19.10
C GLY A 38 0.68 6.76 -18.33
N VAL A 39 0.67 7.16 -17.05
CA VAL A 39 1.85 7.06 -16.16
C VAL A 39 2.37 5.62 -16.08
N LEU A 40 1.48 4.63 -15.91
CA LEU A 40 1.89 3.22 -15.87
C LEU A 40 2.58 2.79 -17.17
N LYS A 41 2.02 3.17 -18.33
CA LYS A 41 2.59 2.84 -19.65
C LYS A 41 3.94 3.53 -19.89
N GLU A 42 4.08 4.80 -19.49
CA GLU A 42 5.33 5.56 -19.62
C GLU A 42 6.47 4.91 -18.84
N HIS A 43 6.16 4.32 -17.69
CA HIS A 43 7.11 3.58 -16.87
C HIS A 43 7.27 2.10 -17.24
N GLY A 44 6.61 1.63 -18.31
CA GLY A 44 6.69 0.24 -18.77
C GLY A 44 6.04 -0.77 -17.81
N ILE A 45 5.13 -0.32 -16.94
CA ILE A 45 4.46 -1.15 -15.94
C ILE A 45 3.25 -1.84 -16.59
N ALA A 46 3.17 -3.16 -16.49
CA ALA A 46 2.02 -3.90 -17.01
C ALA A 46 0.77 -3.64 -16.15
N ILE A 47 -0.36 -3.38 -16.80
CA ILE A 47 -1.62 -3.08 -16.12
C ILE A 47 -2.44 -4.36 -16.00
N SER A 48 -2.69 -4.81 -14.78
CA SER A 48 -3.63 -5.89 -14.47
C SER A 48 -4.86 -5.31 -13.80
N MET A 49 -6.03 -5.60 -14.35
CA MET A 49 -7.29 -5.18 -13.74
C MET A 49 -8.15 -6.39 -13.42
N ASP A 50 -8.72 -6.38 -12.22
CA ASP A 50 -9.57 -7.45 -11.73
C ASP A 50 -10.76 -7.66 -12.68
N GLY A 51 -11.10 -8.93 -12.90
CA GLY A 51 -12.35 -9.25 -13.61
C GLY A 51 -13.55 -8.77 -12.80
N ARG A 52 -14.60 -8.26 -13.44
CA ARG A 52 -15.83 -7.88 -12.72
C ARG A 52 -16.32 -9.06 -11.85
N GLY A 53 -16.26 -8.90 -10.53
CA GLY A 53 -16.66 -9.91 -9.55
C GLY A 53 -15.54 -10.80 -8.99
N ARG A 54 -14.26 -10.55 -9.29
CA ARG A 54 -13.12 -11.28 -8.70
C ARG A 54 -12.47 -10.53 -7.54
N ALA A 55 -13.11 -10.59 -6.36
CA ALA A 55 -12.62 -9.95 -5.13
C ALA A 55 -11.26 -10.49 -4.61
N GLN A 56 -10.75 -11.59 -5.16
CA GLN A 56 -9.49 -12.19 -4.72
C GLN A 56 -8.27 -11.38 -5.14
N ASP A 57 -8.36 -10.66 -6.26
CA ASP A 57 -7.23 -9.94 -6.85
C ASP A 57 -6.87 -8.69 -6.00
N ASN A 58 -7.81 -8.15 -5.21
CA ASN A 58 -7.61 -7.03 -4.28
C ASN A 58 -7.44 -7.43 -2.80
N ILE A 59 -7.38 -8.74 -2.49
CA ILE A 59 -7.50 -9.25 -1.12
C ILE A 59 -6.41 -8.73 -0.17
N PHE A 60 -5.20 -8.48 -0.67
CA PHE A 60 -4.08 -7.98 0.13
C PHE A 60 -4.31 -6.55 0.61
N ILE A 61 -4.76 -5.67 -0.30
CA ILE A 61 -5.05 -4.27 0.03
C ILE A 61 -6.30 -4.18 0.91
N GLU A 62 -7.33 -4.99 0.65
CA GLU A 62 -8.51 -5.07 1.52
C GLU A 62 -8.14 -5.52 2.94
N ARG A 63 -7.27 -6.52 3.08
CA ARG A 63 -6.77 -6.99 4.38
C ARG A 63 -6.00 -5.90 5.12
N LEU A 64 -5.17 -5.13 4.42
CA LEU A 64 -4.46 -3.98 4.97
C LEU A 64 -5.44 -2.95 5.53
N TRP A 65 -6.43 -2.54 4.72
CA TRP A 65 -7.43 -1.54 5.13
C TRP A 65 -8.30 -2.01 6.29
N TRP A 66 -8.72 -3.28 6.28
CA TRP A 66 -9.46 -3.85 7.40
C TRP A 66 -8.61 -3.79 8.67
N THR A 67 -7.35 -4.19 8.59
CA THR A 67 -6.43 -4.18 9.74
C THR A 67 -6.25 -2.77 10.29
N LEU A 68 -6.00 -1.78 9.42
CA LEU A 68 -5.89 -0.37 9.83
C LEU A 68 -7.18 0.13 10.49
N LYS A 69 -8.34 -0.09 9.87
CA LYS A 69 -9.61 0.43 10.36
C LYS A 69 -9.93 -0.12 11.74
N TYR A 70 -9.89 -1.44 11.91
CA TYR A 70 -10.29 -2.10 13.15
C TYR A 70 -9.26 -2.00 14.28
N ASN A 71 -7.97 -1.99 13.96
CA ASN A 71 -6.92 -1.96 14.98
C ASN A 71 -6.38 -0.55 15.27
N TYR A 72 -6.74 0.45 14.48
CA TYR A 72 -6.25 1.82 14.67
C TYR A 72 -7.35 2.88 14.65
N ILE A 73 -8.08 2.98 13.53
CA ILE A 73 -8.99 4.12 13.28
C ILE A 73 -10.21 4.05 14.20
N TYR A 74 -10.90 2.92 14.28
CA TYR A 74 -12.14 2.79 15.06
C TYR A 74 -11.92 2.85 16.57
N LEU A 75 -10.67 2.71 17.03
CA LEU A 75 -10.32 2.75 18.45
C LEU A 75 -9.89 4.14 18.92
N ARG A 76 -9.88 5.14 18.04
CA ARG A 76 -9.33 6.47 18.32
C ARG A 76 -10.23 7.59 17.81
N SER A 77 -10.24 8.69 18.54
CA SER A 77 -10.70 9.98 18.05
C SER A 77 -9.51 10.83 17.61
N PHE A 78 -9.70 11.65 16.59
CA PHE A 78 -8.69 12.57 16.08
C PHE A 78 -9.26 13.98 16.11
N ASN A 79 -8.44 14.95 16.49
CA ASN A 79 -8.90 16.34 16.63
C ASN A 79 -9.07 17.03 15.27
N ASN A 80 -8.27 16.64 14.29
CA ASN A 80 -8.30 17.17 12.92
C ASN A 80 -7.56 16.23 11.95
N GLY A 81 -7.56 16.57 10.66
CA GLY A 81 -6.89 15.79 9.62
C GLY A 81 -5.36 15.73 9.77
N ALA A 82 -4.71 16.75 10.35
CA ALA A 82 -3.26 16.72 10.56
C ALA A 82 -2.86 15.72 11.66
N ASP A 83 -3.67 15.65 12.72
CA ASP A 83 -3.56 14.66 13.78
C ASP A 83 -3.74 13.23 13.24
N LEU A 84 -4.79 13.01 12.44
CA LEU A 84 -5.00 11.74 11.73
C LEU A 84 -3.80 11.38 10.84
N ARG A 85 -3.31 12.33 10.03
CA ARG A 85 -2.15 12.08 9.14
C ARG A 85 -0.89 11.72 9.93
N LYS A 86 -0.64 12.37 11.06
CA LYS A 86 0.48 12.02 11.97
C LYS A 86 0.30 10.61 12.53
N GLY A 87 -0.89 10.29 13.00
CA GLY A 87 -1.24 8.97 13.52
C GLY A 87 -1.05 7.85 12.49
N LEU A 88 -1.56 8.05 11.28
CA LEU A 88 -1.42 7.10 10.17
C LEU A 88 0.06 6.85 9.82
N ARG A 89 0.90 7.90 9.77
CA ARG A 89 2.34 7.71 9.54
C ARG A 89 2.98 6.83 10.61
N GLY A 90 2.66 7.06 11.88
CA GLY A 90 3.15 6.23 12.97
C GLY A 90 2.67 4.78 12.86
N TRP A 91 1.39 4.59 12.53
CA TRP A 91 0.82 3.26 12.38
C TRP A 91 1.43 2.48 11.21
N PHE A 92 1.64 3.10 10.05
CA PHE A 92 2.28 2.43 8.90
C PHE A 92 3.76 2.12 9.18
N SER A 93 4.47 2.98 9.92
CA SER A 93 5.83 2.66 10.39
C SER A 93 5.84 1.40 11.25
N PHE A 94 4.94 1.31 12.24
CA PHE A 94 4.79 0.11 13.07
C PHE A 94 4.40 -1.12 12.23
N TYR A 95 3.42 -0.99 11.34
CA TYR A 95 2.94 -2.08 10.51
C TYR A 95 4.05 -2.66 9.63
N ASN A 96 4.88 -1.82 9.02
CA ASN A 96 5.93 -2.26 8.10
C ASN A 96 7.21 -2.71 8.81
N ARG A 97 7.55 -2.14 9.97
CA ARG A 97 8.88 -2.31 10.60
C ARG A 97 8.89 -3.13 11.89
N GLU A 98 7.75 -3.30 12.54
CA GLU A 98 7.68 -3.89 13.89
C GLU A 98 6.64 -5.00 13.98
N ARG A 99 5.56 -4.94 13.18
CA ARG A 99 4.51 -5.95 13.20
C ARG A 99 4.93 -7.18 12.40
N PHE A 100 5.01 -8.32 13.07
CA PHE A 100 5.23 -9.61 12.42
C PHE A 100 3.96 -10.16 11.77
N HIS A 101 4.13 -10.82 10.63
CA HIS A 101 3.05 -11.47 9.89
C HIS A 101 3.34 -12.96 9.73
N GLN A 102 2.42 -13.81 10.20
CA GLN A 102 2.55 -15.27 10.07
C GLN A 102 2.65 -15.74 8.62
N THR A 103 1.99 -15.03 7.69
CA THR A 103 2.05 -15.31 6.25
C THR A 103 3.39 -14.91 5.61
N LEU A 104 4.24 -14.20 6.36
CA LEU A 104 5.59 -13.78 5.98
C LEU A 104 6.64 -14.51 6.83
N ASP A 105 6.37 -15.74 7.26
CA ASP A 105 7.26 -16.52 8.13
C ASP A 105 7.64 -15.81 9.46
N ASN A 106 6.70 -15.01 9.99
CA ASN A 106 6.92 -14.12 11.14
C ASN A 106 8.00 -13.05 10.92
N LEU A 107 8.21 -12.62 9.68
CA LEU A 107 8.94 -11.41 9.33
C LEU A 107 7.99 -10.20 9.25
N THR A 108 8.59 -9.02 9.27
CA THR A 108 7.94 -7.74 9.00
C THR A 108 7.85 -7.50 7.48
N PRO A 109 6.89 -6.69 7.01
CA PRO A 109 6.80 -6.33 5.60
C PRO A 109 8.10 -5.73 5.03
N ASP A 110 8.80 -4.88 5.78
CA ASP A 110 10.06 -4.27 5.33
C ASP A 110 11.18 -5.31 5.20
N GLU A 111 11.27 -6.28 6.11
CA GLU A 111 12.27 -7.36 6.00
C GLU A 111 12.08 -8.17 4.72
N VAL A 112 10.85 -8.51 4.38
CA VAL A 112 10.53 -9.22 3.14
C VAL A 112 10.77 -8.35 1.90
N TYR A 113 10.32 -7.09 1.94
CA TYR A 113 10.39 -6.18 0.80
C TYR A 113 11.83 -5.80 0.42
N TYR A 114 12.67 -5.51 1.42
CA TYR A 114 14.07 -5.12 1.20
C TYR A 114 15.05 -6.31 1.23
N GLY A 115 14.57 -7.53 1.51
CA GLY A 115 15.42 -8.72 1.60
C GLY A 115 16.45 -8.61 2.72
N LEU A 116 16.05 -8.09 3.90
CA LEU A 116 16.97 -7.90 5.01
C LEU A 116 17.36 -9.23 5.66
N PRO A 117 18.61 -9.40 6.16
CA PRO A 117 19.06 -10.64 6.77
C PRO A 117 18.36 -10.93 8.11
N TYR A 118 18.06 -12.21 8.38
CA TYR A 118 17.43 -12.68 9.62
C TYR A 118 18.45 -13.34 10.59
N PRO A 119 18.34 -13.16 11.93
CA PRO A 119 17.52 -12.15 12.63
C PRO A 119 18.32 -10.86 12.91
N PHE A 120 17.64 -9.72 12.96
CA PHE A 120 18.12 -8.52 13.70
C PHE A 120 18.10 -8.72 15.23
N ALA A 121 18.07 -9.97 15.71
CA ALA A 121 18.19 -10.29 17.12
C ALA A 121 19.67 -10.16 17.52
N GLU A 122 19.93 -9.32 18.52
CA GLU A 122 21.22 -8.95 19.11
C GLU A 122 22.02 -7.84 18.40
N ALA A 123 21.43 -6.63 18.33
CA ALA A 123 22.18 -5.39 18.54
C ALA A 123 21.25 -4.19 18.83
N ALA A 124 20.63 -4.17 20.01
CA ALA A 124 20.31 -2.97 20.79
C ALA A 124 19.88 -3.37 22.21
#